data_AF-B4QUA9-F1
#
_entry.id   AF-B4QUA9-F1
#
_cell.length_a   1.000
_cell.length_b   1.000
_cell.length_c   1.000
_cell.angle_alpha   90.00
_cell.angle_beta   90.00
_cell.angle_gamma   90.00
#
_symmetry.space_group_name_H-M   'P 1'
#
loop_
_entity.id
_entity.type
_entity.pdbx_description
1 polymer ?
#
loop_
_entity_poly.entity_id
_entity_poly.type
_entity_poly.pdbx_seq_one_letter_code
_entity_poly.pdbx_strand_id
1 'polypeptide(L)'
;MPDSMNAILIKCPENNSNKSCETQLIVNIHMNPSFDMENTEKFWVVDKVYDPSKGRTLKLISPYLIVVSRGEPVVMYPLRFLKSINNDPIPMKPPNEVNNNAKLAGSASCMTNEEKNTKRHEMRNATRLKRNQFTLFQTGKSIVSNIFGAKRQKKNTQPRRRDKSNNDHQQKDLSSLGLVQILDIFCLKRQTGKPPLYIVVVCCGQRVQETLVMIKSAILFNYDEEYLKFVIFTEDGKGDEFREKLTDWRDIKPFTFDFEILPLKFPSGNEVEWRNLFKPCAAQRLFLPSLLTHVDSLLYVDTDILFLSPISDIWRFFKKFNETQMSALTPEHENENIGWYNRFARHPFYGRLGVNSGVMLMNLTRMREMKWEQQIVSIHKEYKLRIIWGDQDIINILFYYHPDKLYIMPCEYNYRPDHCMYMSICNMSHAGVKVIHGNRGYFHSDRQPLFKSIYEAMENYQLGSNANTEFLMPLHAALSIPSVKNSSCGKISSEVLKVANAVISKRYREV
;
A
#
# COMPACT_ATOMS: atom_id res chain seq x y z
N MET A 1 -2.51 -3.03 -16.07
CA MET A 1 -1.70 -4.25 -16.24
C MET A 1 -0.62 -3.89 -17.25
N PRO A 2 0.63 -4.33 -17.08
CA PRO A 2 1.72 -4.00 -18.02
C PRO A 2 1.39 -4.50 -19.44
N ASP A 3 1.94 -3.84 -20.47
CA ASP A 3 1.72 -4.11 -21.90
C ASP A 3 2.24 -5.49 -22.36
N SER A 4 2.87 -6.24 -21.47
CA SER A 4 3.33 -7.61 -21.69
C SER A 4 3.12 -8.47 -20.44
N MET A 5 2.76 -9.74 -20.66
CA MET A 5 2.71 -10.78 -19.63
C MET A 5 3.63 -11.93 -20.01
N ASN A 6 4.45 -12.38 -19.07
CA ASN A 6 5.22 -13.62 -19.22
C ASN A 6 4.34 -14.80 -18.80
N ALA A 7 4.15 -15.76 -19.70
CA ALA A 7 3.40 -16.98 -19.45
C ALA A 7 4.26 -18.21 -19.73
N ILE A 8 3.99 -19.32 -19.05
CA ILE A 8 4.65 -20.60 -19.28
C ILE A 8 3.63 -21.53 -19.93
N LEU A 9 3.93 -21.99 -21.14
CA LEU A 9 3.12 -22.96 -21.88
C LEU A 9 3.57 -24.37 -21.51
N ILE A 10 2.63 -25.17 -21.02
CA ILE A 10 2.87 -26.55 -20.62
C ILE A 10 2.13 -27.46 -21.58
N LYS A 11 2.82 -28.47 -22.12
CA LYS A 11 2.19 -29.49 -22.96
C LYS A 11 1.76 -30.65 -22.09
N CYS A 12 0.45 -30.83 -21.93
CA CYS A 12 -0.12 -32.01 -21.29
C CYS A 12 -0.47 -33.06 -22.36
N PRO A 13 -0.22 -34.36 -22.11
CA PRO A 13 -0.69 -35.42 -23.00
C PRO A 13 -2.23 -35.52 -22.94
N GLU A 14 -2.88 -35.75 -24.08
CA GLU A 14 -4.35 -35.72 -24.21
C GLU A 14 -5.09 -36.86 -23.50
N ASN A 15 -4.40 -37.88 -22.97
CA ASN A 15 -5.04 -39.01 -22.30
C ASN A 15 -4.63 -39.12 -20.82
N ASN A 16 -5.66 -39.32 -19.97
CA ASN A 16 -5.66 -39.44 -18.49
C ASN A 16 -4.83 -40.62 -17.90
N SER A 17 -3.79 -41.09 -18.57
CA SER A 17 -2.81 -41.97 -17.94
C SER A 17 -1.77 -41.10 -17.23
N ASN A 18 -1.73 -41.14 -15.90
CA ASN A 18 -0.77 -40.48 -14.96
C ASN A 18 0.62 -40.18 -15.56
N LYS A 19 0.73 -39.14 -16.39
CA LYS A 19 1.98 -38.58 -16.89
C LYS A 19 1.95 -37.10 -16.56
N SER A 20 3.01 -36.62 -15.93
CA SER A 20 3.19 -35.20 -15.61
C SER A 20 3.30 -34.38 -16.88
N CYS A 21 2.64 -33.22 -16.92
CA CYS A 21 2.76 -32.30 -18.03
C CYS A 21 4.18 -31.75 -18.13
N GLU A 22 4.71 -31.63 -19.35
CA GLU A 22 6.07 -31.13 -19.59
C GLU A 22 6.04 -29.63 -19.87
N THR A 23 6.85 -28.87 -19.14
CA THR A 23 7.04 -27.43 -19.36
C THR A 23 7.86 -27.24 -20.64
N GLN A 24 7.26 -26.68 -21.70
CA GLN A 24 7.93 -26.64 -23.00
C GLN A 24 8.28 -25.24 -23.49
N LEU A 25 7.61 -24.17 -23.04
CA LEU A 25 7.90 -22.84 -23.59
C LEU A 25 7.65 -21.70 -22.58
N ILE A 26 8.63 -20.82 -22.41
CA ILE A 26 8.40 -19.49 -21.82
C ILE A 26 7.97 -18.57 -22.97
N VAL A 27 6.81 -17.95 -22.82
CA VAL A 27 6.22 -17.10 -23.85
C VAL A 27 6.05 -15.69 -23.31
N ASN A 28 6.49 -14.71 -24.09
CA ASN A 28 6.22 -13.30 -23.82
C ASN A 28 5.00 -12.88 -24.65
N ILE A 29 3.90 -12.54 -23.98
CA ILE A 29 2.62 -12.18 -24.60
C ILE A 29 2.56 -10.66 -24.71
N HIS A 30 2.61 -10.14 -25.93
CA HIS A 30 2.41 -8.72 -26.22
C HIS A 30 0.92 -8.43 -26.38
N MET A 31 0.41 -7.45 -25.64
CA MET A 31 -1.01 -7.08 -25.65
C MET A 31 -1.24 -5.87 -26.57
N ASN A 32 -2.15 -5.98 -27.55
CA ASN A 32 -2.56 -4.84 -28.37
C ASN A 32 -4.05 -4.52 -28.09
N PRO A 33 -4.36 -3.37 -27.46
CA PRO A 33 -5.73 -3.03 -27.10
C PRO A 33 -6.42 -2.33 -28.28
N SER A 34 -7.07 -3.10 -29.16
CA SER A 34 -8.17 -2.55 -29.96
C SER A 34 -9.07 -3.64 -30.55
N PHE A 35 -10.30 -3.73 -30.06
CA PHE A 35 -11.46 -3.37 -30.87
C PHE A 35 -12.64 -3.08 -29.94
N ASP A 36 -13.11 -1.83 -29.95
CA ASP A 36 -14.30 -1.38 -29.25
C ASP A 36 -15.46 -1.38 -30.24
N MET A 37 -16.56 -2.01 -29.88
CA MET A 37 -17.88 -1.55 -30.30
C MET A 37 -18.89 -1.88 -29.20
N GLU A 38 -18.96 -0.94 -28.25
CA GLU A 38 -20.12 -0.67 -27.39
C GLU A 38 -20.42 -1.74 -26.34
N ASN A 39 -19.74 -1.60 -25.19
CA ASN A 39 -20.07 -2.22 -23.90
C ASN A 39 -20.06 -3.76 -23.87
N THR A 40 -18.95 -4.35 -23.41
CA THR A 40 -18.83 -5.21 -22.22
C THR A 40 -17.50 -5.98 -22.28
N GLU A 41 -16.75 -5.94 -21.18
CA GLU A 41 -15.52 -6.72 -20.92
C GLU A 41 -14.28 -6.39 -21.77
N LYS A 42 -13.12 -6.22 -21.08
CA LYS A 42 -11.84 -5.98 -21.74
C LYS A 42 -11.38 -7.27 -22.42
N PHE A 43 -11.60 -7.37 -23.72
CA PHE A 43 -11.05 -8.43 -24.54
C PHE A 43 -9.61 -8.11 -24.94
N TRP A 44 -8.76 -9.13 -24.93
CA TRP A 44 -7.36 -9.01 -25.34
C TRP A 44 -7.08 -10.00 -26.47
N VAL A 45 -6.46 -9.53 -27.56
CA VAL A 45 -6.13 -10.40 -28.70
C VAL A 45 -4.67 -10.81 -28.61
N VAL A 46 -4.41 -12.12 -28.62
CA VAL A 46 -3.05 -12.66 -28.72
C VAL A 46 -2.80 -13.08 -30.16
N ASP A 47 -1.96 -12.32 -30.85
CA ASP A 47 -1.59 -12.54 -32.24
C ASP A 47 -0.12 -12.91 -32.44
N LYS A 48 0.71 -12.82 -31.38
CA LYS A 48 2.16 -13.06 -31.44
C LYS A 48 2.68 -13.76 -30.18
N VAL A 49 3.72 -14.57 -30.38
CA VAL A 49 4.35 -15.42 -29.37
C VAL A 49 5.86 -15.36 -29.56
N TYR A 50 6.61 -15.01 -28.51
CA TYR A 50 8.07 -15.10 -28.53
C TYR A 50 8.53 -16.54 -28.31
N ASP A 51 9.33 -17.10 -29.23
CA ASP A 51 9.95 -18.41 -29.12
C ASP A 51 11.43 -18.24 -28.70
N PRO A 52 11.77 -18.45 -27.41
CA PRO A 52 13.12 -18.26 -26.91
C PRO A 52 14.12 -19.29 -27.44
N SER A 53 13.67 -20.47 -27.88
CA SER A 53 14.56 -21.48 -28.48
C SER A 53 15.09 -21.05 -29.85
N LYS A 54 14.38 -20.12 -30.50
CA LYS A 54 14.73 -19.56 -31.82
C LYS A 54 15.03 -18.06 -31.76
N GLY A 55 14.98 -17.46 -30.58
CA GLY A 55 15.24 -16.05 -30.33
C GLY A 55 14.35 -15.07 -31.11
N ARG A 56 13.14 -15.46 -31.54
CA ARG A 56 12.30 -14.63 -32.43
C ARG A 56 10.81 -14.66 -32.07
N THR A 57 10.12 -13.56 -32.36
CA THR A 57 8.66 -13.47 -32.23
C THR A 57 7.96 -14.06 -33.45
N LEU A 58 7.06 -14.99 -33.24
CA LEU A 58 6.26 -15.67 -34.25
C LEU A 58 4.82 -15.12 -34.21
N LYS A 59 4.25 -14.82 -35.39
CA LYS A 59 2.84 -14.45 -35.52
C LYS A 59 1.97 -15.71 -35.53
N LEU A 60 0.92 -15.73 -34.71
CA LEU A 60 -0.02 -16.84 -34.66
C LEU A 60 -0.91 -16.83 -35.91
N ILE A 61 -1.12 -18.01 -36.48
CA ILE A 61 -1.93 -18.20 -37.70
C ILE A 61 -3.42 -17.92 -37.42
N SER A 62 -3.88 -18.20 -36.19
CA SER A 62 -5.22 -17.90 -35.70
C SER A 62 -5.09 -17.24 -34.33
N PRO A 63 -5.34 -15.92 -34.23
CA PRO A 63 -5.24 -15.21 -32.96
C PRO A 63 -6.35 -15.65 -32.01
N TYR A 64 -6.06 -15.61 -30.71
CA TYR A 64 -7.02 -15.95 -29.67
C TYR A 64 -7.59 -14.69 -29.03
N LEU A 65 -8.89 -14.70 -28.75
CA LEU A 65 -9.53 -13.69 -27.91
C LEU A 65 -9.46 -14.18 -26.46
N ILE A 66 -8.86 -13.37 -25.59
CA ILE A 66 -8.74 -13.62 -24.16
C ILE A 66 -9.71 -12.73 -23.41
N VAL A 67 -10.61 -13.35 -22.65
CA VAL A 67 -11.49 -12.65 -21.71
C VAL A 67 -10.91 -12.79 -20.32
N VAL A 68 -10.58 -11.66 -19.69
CA VAL A 68 -10.08 -11.65 -18.31
C VAL A 68 -11.14 -11.01 -17.41
N SER A 69 -11.84 -11.84 -16.64
CA SER A 69 -12.79 -11.41 -15.62
C SER A 69 -12.21 -11.59 -14.21
N ARG A 70 -12.57 -10.71 -13.27
CA ARG A 70 -12.08 -10.80 -11.89
C ARG A 70 -12.81 -11.92 -11.16
N GLY A 71 -12.10 -13.00 -10.84
CA GLY A 71 -12.61 -14.10 -10.01
C GLY A 71 -13.09 -15.33 -10.78
N GLU A 72 -12.98 -15.34 -12.11
CA GLU A 72 -13.25 -16.52 -12.94
C GLU A 72 -12.01 -16.92 -13.78
N PRO A 73 -11.86 -18.19 -14.16
CA PRO A 73 -10.75 -18.64 -15.00
C PRO A 73 -10.77 -17.95 -16.37
N VAL A 74 -9.58 -17.61 -16.88
CA VAL A 74 -9.42 -16.97 -18.18
C VAL A 74 -9.90 -17.90 -19.30
N VAL A 75 -10.84 -17.42 -20.12
CA VAL A 75 -11.42 -18.17 -21.24
C VAL A 75 -10.82 -17.68 -22.55
N MET A 76 -10.39 -18.61 -23.41
CA MET A 76 -9.78 -18.33 -24.71
C MET A 76 -10.68 -18.81 -25.86
N TYR A 77 -10.99 -17.94 -26.82
CA TYR A 77 -11.74 -18.27 -28.03
C TYR A 77 -10.83 -18.28 -29.27
N PRO A 78 -10.76 -19.37 -30.05
CA PRO A 78 -10.01 -19.40 -31.31
C PRO A 78 -10.75 -18.65 -32.43
N LEU A 79 -10.14 -17.62 -33.01
CA LEU A 79 -10.72 -16.90 -34.16
C LEU A 79 -10.43 -17.66 -35.47
N ARG A 80 -11.41 -18.42 -35.98
CA ARG A 80 -11.31 -19.07 -37.30
C ARG A 80 -11.45 -18.03 -38.42
N PHE A 81 -10.38 -17.78 -39.18
CA PHE A 81 -10.41 -16.90 -40.36
C PHE A 81 -11.22 -17.53 -41.51
N LEU A 82 -12.26 -16.83 -41.99
CA LEU A 82 -12.88 -17.06 -43.29
C LEU A 82 -11.95 -16.51 -44.39
N LYS A 83 -11.51 -17.38 -45.31
CA LYS A 83 -10.74 -17.02 -46.51
C LYS A 83 -11.59 -16.15 -47.46
N SER A 84 -11.10 -14.95 -47.80
CA SER A 84 -10.90 -14.52 -49.20
C SER A 84 -10.28 -13.11 -49.27
N ILE A 85 -9.04 -13.03 -49.77
CA ILE A 85 -8.43 -11.81 -50.30
C ILE A 85 -8.57 -11.91 -51.83
N ASN A 86 -9.02 -10.85 -52.49
CA ASN A 86 -8.65 -10.60 -53.89
C ASN A 86 -7.93 -9.25 -53.98
N ASN A 87 -6.85 -9.29 -54.76
CA ASN A 87 -5.78 -8.32 -54.91
C ASN A 87 -6.22 -7.05 -55.65
N ASP A 88 -5.49 -5.94 -55.43
CA ASP A 88 -4.84 -5.22 -56.54
C ASP A 88 -3.66 -4.35 -56.03
N PRO A 89 -2.60 -4.12 -56.85
CA PRO A 89 -1.31 -3.61 -56.39
C PRO A 89 -1.13 -2.09 -56.61
N ILE A 90 -0.50 -1.41 -55.64
CA ILE A 90 -0.11 0.01 -55.73
C ILE A 90 1.36 0.10 -56.16
N PRO A 91 1.70 0.78 -57.29
CA PRO A 91 3.09 1.08 -57.64
C PRO A 91 3.52 2.48 -57.16
N MET A 92 4.74 2.60 -56.62
CA MET A 92 5.40 3.87 -56.30
C MET A 92 6.22 4.39 -57.50
N LYS A 93 6.25 5.72 -57.71
CA LYS A 93 7.45 6.48 -58.16
C LYS A 93 7.32 8.01 -57.91
N PRO A 94 8.42 8.72 -57.56
CA PRO A 94 8.51 10.19 -57.42
C PRO A 94 9.25 10.84 -58.64
N PRO A 95 9.73 12.10 -58.59
CA PRO A 95 9.10 13.41 -58.35
C PRO A 95 9.27 14.37 -59.58
N ASN A 96 8.71 15.59 -59.56
CA ASN A 96 9.28 16.77 -60.26
C ASN A 96 8.72 18.11 -59.74
N GLU A 97 9.62 19.09 -59.70
CA GLU A 97 9.52 20.47 -59.17
C GLU A 97 8.67 21.44 -60.03
N VAL A 98 8.32 22.60 -59.46
CA VAL A 98 8.84 23.94 -59.86
C VAL A 98 7.97 25.06 -59.23
N ASN A 99 8.61 25.87 -58.35
CA ASN A 99 8.55 27.34 -58.14
C ASN A 99 7.20 28.10 -58.00
N ASN A 100 7.07 29.22 -57.27
CA ASN A 100 8.06 30.16 -56.70
C ASN A 100 7.35 31.14 -55.73
N ASN A 101 8.13 31.64 -54.75
CA ASN A 101 8.13 33.02 -54.20
C ASN A 101 6.95 33.49 -53.32
N ALA A 102 7.13 34.25 -52.23
CA ALA A 102 8.34 34.87 -51.65
C ALA A 102 8.02 35.60 -50.31
N LYS A 103 8.99 35.52 -49.38
CA LYS A 103 9.53 36.60 -48.50
C LYS A 103 8.70 37.11 -47.30
N LEU A 104 9.26 37.42 -46.12
CA LEU A 104 10.63 37.35 -45.59
C LEU A 104 10.60 37.49 -44.03
N ALA A 105 11.57 36.83 -43.38
CA ALA A 105 12.36 37.12 -42.16
C ALA A 105 11.96 38.24 -41.17
N GLY A 106 12.27 38.16 -39.87
CA GLY A 106 13.24 37.32 -39.19
C GLY A 106 13.31 37.51 -37.68
N SER A 107 14.20 36.73 -37.08
CA SER A 107 14.56 36.54 -35.67
C SER A 107 14.99 37.80 -34.91
N ALA A 108 14.75 37.85 -33.60
CA ALA A 108 15.76 37.52 -32.57
C ALA A 108 15.38 38.06 -31.17
N SER A 109 15.55 37.18 -30.17
CA SER A 109 16.17 37.40 -28.86
C SER A 109 15.68 38.49 -27.87
N CYS A 110 15.50 37.98 -26.64
CA CYS A 110 16.02 38.53 -25.37
C CYS A 110 15.20 39.52 -24.53
N MET A 111 14.90 39.02 -23.32
CA MET A 111 15.13 39.62 -22.00
C MET A 111 14.11 40.62 -21.43
N THR A 112 13.52 40.15 -20.31
CA THR A 112 13.45 40.79 -18.97
C THR A 112 12.41 41.85 -18.62
N ASN A 113 11.97 41.69 -17.35
CA ASN A 113 11.44 42.65 -16.37
C ASN A 113 9.91 42.81 -16.34
N GLU A 114 9.26 42.35 -15.25
CA GLU A 114 8.99 43.09 -13.98
C GLU A 114 7.97 44.22 -14.24
N GLU A 115 6.92 44.48 -13.49
CA GLU A 115 6.54 44.17 -12.11
C GLU A 115 5.07 44.64 -11.89
N LYS A 116 4.42 44.06 -10.87
CA LYS A 116 3.50 44.70 -9.89
C LYS A 116 2.08 45.18 -10.26
N ASN A 117 1.14 44.59 -9.50
CA ASN A 117 0.08 45.22 -8.65
C ASN A 117 -1.00 46.08 -9.36
N THR A 118 -2.30 46.02 -9.02
CA THR A 118 -2.90 46.12 -7.69
C THR A 118 -4.45 45.99 -7.77
N LYS A 119 -5.08 45.48 -6.70
CA LYS A 119 -6.40 45.84 -6.08
C LYS A 119 -7.69 45.90 -6.96
N ARG A 120 -8.74 45.11 -6.67
CA ARG A 120 -9.73 45.10 -5.54
C ARG A 120 -10.94 46.02 -5.79
N HIS A 121 -12.15 45.44 -5.88
CA HIS A 121 -13.47 45.91 -5.39
C HIS A 121 -14.49 44.76 -5.60
N GLU A 122 -15.15 44.20 -4.57
CA GLU A 122 -16.46 44.59 -3.99
C GLU A 122 -17.63 44.44 -4.99
N MET A 123 -18.86 43.99 -4.69
CA MET A 123 -19.56 43.52 -3.49
C MET A 123 -20.88 42.85 -3.96
N ARG A 124 -21.29 41.75 -3.30
CA ARG A 124 -22.66 41.38 -2.83
C ARG A 124 -23.94 41.44 -3.71
N ASN A 125 -24.71 40.35 -3.52
CA ASN A 125 -26.19 40.22 -3.39
C ASN A 125 -27.04 40.33 -4.69
N ALA A 126 -28.16 39.63 -4.89
CA ALA A 126 -28.99 38.70 -4.12
C ALA A 126 -30.07 38.05 -5.03
N THR A 127 -30.70 36.98 -4.52
CA THR A 127 -32.10 36.49 -4.75
C THR A 127 -32.51 35.93 -6.14
N ARG A 128 -32.91 34.65 -6.29
CA ARG A 128 -34.11 33.87 -5.84
C ARG A 128 -35.29 33.94 -6.84
N LEU A 129 -35.66 32.81 -7.48
CA LEU A 129 -37.02 32.19 -7.54
C LEU A 129 -37.39 31.40 -8.83
N LYS A 130 -37.95 30.20 -8.60
CA LYS A 130 -39.11 29.49 -9.24
C LYS A 130 -38.92 28.77 -10.61
N ARG A 131 -39.11 27.43 -10.65
CA ARG A 131 -40.35 26.61 -10.90
C ARG A 131 -40.77 26.66 -12.39
N ASN A 132 -41.18 25.62 -13.13
CA ASN A 132 -41.88 24.33 -12.96
C ASN A 132 -41.38 23.37 -14.10
N GLN A 133 -41.72 22.09 -14.26
CA GLN A 133 -43.05 21.50 -14.47
C GLN A 133 -42.97 19.96 -14.64
N PHE A 134 -44.04 19.27 -14.20
CA PHE A 134 -44.30 17.82 -14.27
C PHE A 134 -45.17 17.45 -15.49
N THR A 135 -45.20 16.16 -15.86
CA THR A 135 -46.33 15.33 -16.39
C THR A 135 -45.77 13.96 -16.85
N LEU A 136 -46.44 12.81 -16.94
CA LEU A 136 -47.55 12.12 -16.25
C LEU A 136 -47.69 10.71 -16.95
N PHE A 137 -47.93 9.62 -16.19
CA PHE A 137 -48.77 8.41 -16.55
C PHE A 137 -48.25 7.39 -17.61
N GLN A 138 -48.57 6.08 -17.64
CA GLN A 138 -49.32 5.11 -16.80
C GLN A 138 -49.09 3.64 -17.29
N THR A 139 -49.11 2.66 -16.35
CA THR A 139 -49.70 1.27 -16.37
C THR A 139 -49.41 0.19 -17.43
N GLY A 140 -49.20 -1.06 -16.93
CA GLY A 140 -49.55 -2.32 -17.62
C GLY A 140 -49.08 -3.62 -16.90
N LYS A 141 -50.00 -4.57 -16.64
CA LYS A 141 -49.86 -5.79 -15.79
C LYS A 141 -49.57 -7.08 -16.59
N SER A 142 -48.76 -7.98 -15.99
CA SER A 142 -48.93 -9.45 -15.73
C SER A 142 -49.34 -10.46 -16.83
N ILE A 143 -48.75 -11.69 -16.82
CA ILE A 143 -49.40 -13.04 -16.66
C ILE A 143 -48.41 -14.23 -16.83
N VAL A 144 -48.21 -14.93 -15.72
CA VAL A 144 -48.08 -16.37 -15.32
C VAL A 144 -48.15 -17.57 -16.33
N SER A 145 -47.12 -18.46 -16.22
CA SER A 145 -47.11 -19.97 -16.27
C SER A 145 -47.39 -20.72 -17.61
N ASN A 146 -47.03 -21.99 -17.87
CA ASN A 146 -46.63 -23.16 -17.07
C ASN A 146 -46.22 -24.36 -18.00
N ILE A 147 -45.58 -25.40 -17.44
CA ILE A 147 -45.78 -26.88 -17.68
C ILE A 147 -44.97 -27.70 -18.74
N PHE A 148 -44.13 -28.61 -18.19
CA PHE A 148 -43.82 -30.05 -18.47
C PHE A 148 -43.29 -30.61 -19.80
N GLY A 149 -42.33 -31.56 -19.69
CA GLY A 149 -42.43 -32.85 -20.42
C GLY A 149 -41.16 -33.60 -20.91
N ALA A 150 -40.60 -34.47 -20.05
CA ALA A 150 -40.12 -35.87 -20.30
C ALA A 150 -39.11 -36.31 -21.42
N LYS A 151 -37.98 -36.90 -20.95
CA LYS A 151 -37.35 -38.24 -21.24
C LYS A 151 -37.36 -38.84 -22.67
N ARG A 152 -36.19 -39.32 -23.19
CA ARG A 152 -35.65 -40.73 -23.14
C ARG A 152 -34.45 -40.97 -24.10
N GLN A 153 -33.60 -41.94 -23.72
CA GLN A 153 -32.38 -42.46 -24.38
C GLN A 153 -32.64 -43.50 -25.51
N LYS A 154 -31.68 -43.73 -26.44
CA LYS A 154 -30.77 -44.94 -26.54
C LYS A 154 -30.21 -45.27 -27.97
N LYS A 155 -28.89 -45.50 -28.01
CA LYS A 155 -28.05 -46.59 -28.61
C LYS A 155 -27.83 -46.82 -30.13
N ASN A 156 -26.51 -46.96 -30.44
CA ASN A 156 -25.74 -47.88 -31.31
C ASN A 156 -26.01 -47.91 -32.84
N THR A 157 -25.01 -47.98 -33.73
CA THR A 157 -24.15 -49.17 -34.02
C THR A 157 -22.98 -48.82 -35.01
N GLN A 158 -21.88 -49.58 -34.97
CA GLN A 158 -20.63 -49.60 -35.79
C GLN A 158 -20.72 -50.67 -36.95
N PRO A 159 -19.68 -51.12 -37.73
CA PRO A 159 -18.36 -50.58 -38.22
C PRO A 159 -17.93 -51.02 -39.68
N ARG A 160 -16.63 -50.77 -40.05
CA ARG A 160 -15.71 -51.38 -41.10
C ARG A 160 -15.58 -50.67 -42.47
N ARG A 161 -14.45 -50.63 -43.23
CA ARG A 161 -12.96 -50.78 -43.11
C ARG A 161 -12.40 -50.68 -44.56
N ARG A 162 -11.30 -49.95 -44.86
CA ARG A 162 -10.11 -50.39 -45.66
C ARG A 162 -9.15 -49.25 -46.07
N ASP A 163 -7.89 -49.66 -46.19
CA ASP A 163 -6.60 -48.95 -46.16
C ASP A 163 -6.13 -48.25 -47.46
N LYS A 164 -5.23 -47.26 -47.33
CA LYS A 164 -3.88 -47.25 -47.96
C LYS A 164 -2.98 -46.06 -47.52
N SER A 165 -1.72 -46.39 -47.25
CA SER A 165 -0.51 -45.61 -46.87
C SER A 165 -0.04 -44.60 -47.94
N ASN A 166 0.87 -43.62 -47.77
CA ASN A 166 1.93 -43.32 -46.79
C ASN A 166 2.46 -41.87 -47.06
N ASN A 167 2.76 -41.07 -46.03
CA ASN A 167 3.90 -40.14 -45.90
C ASN A 167 3.69 -39.18 -44.71
N ASP A 168 4.03 -39.63 -43.50
CA ASP A 168 4.05 -38.82 -42.29
C ASP A 168 5.37 -38.03 -42.17
N HIS A 169 5.37 -36.78 -42.62
CA HIS A 169 6.12 -35.74 -41.92
C HIS A 169 5.16 -35.09 -40.92
N GLN A 170 5.26 -35.55 -39.67
CA GLN A 170 4.54 -35.04 -38.51
C GLN A 170 4.77 -33.54 -38.36
N GLN A 171 3.86 -32.78 -38.95
CA GLN A 171 3.50 -31.45 -38.50
C GLN A 171 2.97 -31.62 -37.06
N LYS A 172 3.80 -31.28 -36.06
CA LYS A 172 3.40 -31.31 -34.65
C LYS A 172 2.20 -30.38 -34.49
N ASP A 173 1.02 -30.99 -34.44
CA ASP A 173 -0.27 -30.37 -34.23
C ASP A 173 -0.23 -29.54 -32.93
N LEU A 174 -0.27 -28.21 -33.09
CA LEU A 174 -0.28 -27.25 -31.99
C LEU A 174 -1.66 -27.16 -31.30
N SER A 175 -2.59 -28.02 -31.69
CA SER A 175 -3.95 -28.12 -31.21
C SER A 175 -4.08 -28.81 -29.83
N SER A 176 -3.00 -29.39 -29.30
CA SER A 176 -2.94 -30.10 -28.01
C SER A 176 -2.46 -29.25 -26.82
N LEU A 177 -2.50 -27.92 -26.93
CA LEU A 177 -2.06 -27.03 -25.85
C LEU A 177 -3.14 -26.90 -24.77
N GLY A 178 -2.93 -27.66 -23.69
CA GLY A 178 -3.77 -27.69 -22.50
C GLY A 178 -3.62 -26.47 -21.58
N LEU A 179 -4.63 -26.34 -20.72
CA LEU A 179 -4.77 -25.47 -19.53
C LEU A 179 -3.56 -24.57 -19.18
N VAL A 180 -3.78 -23.27 -19.32
CA VAL A 180 -2.93 -22.22 -18.73
C VAL A 180 -3.26 -22.14 -17.23
N GLN A 181 -2.34 -22.59 -16.38
CA GLN A 181 -2.44 -22.34 -14.95
C GLN A 181 -1.92 -20.93 -14.66
N ILE A 182 -2.84 -19.99 -14.43
CA ILE A 182 -2.49 -18.67 -13.92
C ILE A 182 -2.18 -18.84 -12.43
N LEU A 183 -0.92 -18.61 -12.06
CA LEU A 183 -0.56 -18.42 -10.66
C LEU A 183 -1.22 -17.12 -10.19
N ASP A 184 -2.35 -17.26 -9.51
CA ASP A 184 -2.94 -16.16 -8.77
C ASP A 184 -1.95 -15.78 -7.65
N ILE A 185 -1.40 -14.57 -7.74
CA ILE A 185 -0.49 -13.99 -6.75
C ILE A 185 -1.17 -13.98 -5.36
N PHE A 186 -2.50 -13.93 -5.29
CA PHE A 186 -3.25 -14.09 -4.03
C PHE A 186 -3.21 -15.52 -3.46
N CYS A 187 -3.00 -16.55 -4.28
CA CYS A 187 -2.81 -17.93 -3.80
C CYS A 187 -1.40 -18.12 -3.20
N LEU A 188 -0.39 -17.42 -3.73
CA LEU A 188 0.93 -17.28 -3.09
C LEU A 188 0.84 -16.48 -1.77
N LYS A 189 -0.06 -15.48 -1.64
CA LYS A 189 -0.33 -14.79 -0.36
C LYS A 189 -0.79 -15.75 0.76
N ARG A 190 -1.35 -16.92 0.43
CA ARG A 190 -1.73 -17.97 1.40
C ARG A 190 -0.58 -18.92 1.75
N GLN A 191 0.51 -18.97 0.97
CA GLN A 191 1.57 -19.96 1.16
C GLN A 191 2.50 -19.68 2.35
N THR A 192 2.53 -18.45 2.91
CA THR A 192 3.27 -18.19 4.16
C THR A 192 2.54 -18.69 5.40
N GLY A 193 1.23 -19.00 5.32
CA GLY A 193 0.40 -19.48 6.43
C GLY A 193 0.23 -18.52 7.62
N LYS A 194 0.96 -17.39 7.65
CA LYS A 194 0.93 -16.40 8.73
C LYS A 194 -0.01 -15.25 8.38
N PRO A 195 -0.88 -14.82 9.31
CA PRO A 195 -1.72 -13.64 9.10
C PRO A 195 -0.85 -12.37 8.98
N PRO A 196 -1.26 -11.37 8.16
CA PRO A 196 -0.51 -10.13 8.02
C PRO A 196 -0.42 -9.35 9.34
N LEU A 197 0.70 -8.67 9.56
CA LEU A 197 0.82 -7.65 10.59
C LEU A 197 0.31 -6.33 10.02
N TYR A 198 -0.81 -5.83 10.55
CA TYR A 198 -1.42 -4.58 10.09
C TYR A 198 -0.73 -3.38 10.74
N ILE A 199 -0.26 -2.44 9.92
CA ILE A 199 0.31 -1.17 10.36
C ILE A 199 -0.55 -0.04 9.81
N VAL A 200 -1.07 0.81 10.68
CA VAL A 200 -1.94 1.93 10.31
C VAL A 200 -1.24 3.25 10.57
N VAL A 201 -1.31 4.14 9.60
CA VAL A 201 -0.81 5.52 9.71
C VAL A 201 -1.84 6.49 9.13
N VAL A 202 -1.91 7.68 9.71
CA VAL A 202 -2.74 8.78 9.22
C VAL A 202 -1.85 9.91 8.78
N CYS A 203 -1.91 10.29 7.50
CA CYS A 203 -1.07 11.33 6.91
C CYS A 203 -1.95 12.49 6.43
N CYS A 204 -1.69 13.69 6.95
CA CYS A 204 -2.30 14.94 6.49
C CYS A 204 -1.27 16.04 6.28
N GLY A 205 -1.58 16.98 5.40
CA GLY A 205 -0.65 18.05 5.01
C GLY A 205 0.59 17.54 4.26
N GLN A 206 1.76 18.12 4.55
CA GLN A 206 3.01 17.84 3.84
C GLN A 206 3.86 16.76 4.55
N ARG A 207 3.24 15.61 4.85
CA ARG A 207 3.86 14.51 5.62
C ARG A 207 4.03 13.22 4.80
N VAL A 208 3.83 13.27 3.49
CA VAL A 208 3.93 12.09 2.61
C VAL A 208 5.33 11.49 2.66
N GLN A 209 6.36 12.33 2.46
CA GLN A 209 7.75 11.89 2.53
C GLN A 209 8.08 11.25 3.88
N GLU A 210 7.72 11.90 4.98
CA GLU A 210 7.96 11.36 6.33
C GLU A 210 7.29 9.99 6.53
N THR A 211 6.06 9.83 6.03
CA THR A 211 5.32 8.56 6.06
C THR A 211 5.98 7.49 5.20
N LEU A 212 6.51 7.84 4.01
CA LEU A 212 7.26 6.91 3.16
C LEU A 212 8.56 6.46 3.83
N VAL A 213 9.29 7.36 4.51
CA VAL A 213 10.49 7.03 5.27
C VAL A 213 10.15 6.10 6.45
N MET A 214 9.03 6.34 7.14
CA MET A 214 8.50 5.41 8.17
C MET A 214 8.25 4.01 7.60
N ILE A 215 7.51 3.90 6.49
CA ILE A 215 7.22 2.60 5.83
C ILE A 215 8.51 1.91 5.38
N LYS A 216 9.46 2.67 4.81
CA LYS A 216 10.76 2.14 4.39
C LYS A 216 11.56 1.57 5.56
N SER A 217 11.53 2.23 6.72
CA SER A 217 12.19 1.72 7.93
C SER A 217 11.57 0.40 8.40
N ALA A 218 10.24 0.28 8.38
CA ALA A 218 9.54 -0.95 8.69
C ALA A 218 9.94 -2.10 7.75
N ILE A 219 10.03 -1.85 6.45
CA ILE A 219 10.43 -2.85 5.45
C ILE A 219 11.91 -3.24 5.64
N LEU A 220 12.81 -2.27 5.85
CA LEU A 220 14.24 -2.54 6.00
C LEU A 220 14.53 -3.42 7.22
N PHE A 221 13.87 -3.15 8.35
CA PHE A 221 14.07 -3.88 9.59
C PHE A 221 13.19 -5.14 9.72
N ASN A 222 12.41 -5.51 8.69
CA ASN A 222 11.61 -6.73 8.67
C ASN A 222 12.45 -7.98 8.32
N TYR A 223 13.46 -8.28 9.13
CA TYR A 223 14.34 -9.44 8.89
C TYR A 223 13.73 -10.78 9.27
N ASP A 224 12.63 -10.79 10.02
CA ASP A 224 11.83 -11.99 10.30
C ASP A 224 10.92 -12.39 9.12
N GLU A 225 10.93 -11.59 8.04
CA GLU A 225 10.16 -11.79 6.81
C GLU A 225 8.65 -11.96 7.07
N GLU A 226 8.14 -11.23 8.06
CA GLU A 226 6.71 -11.17 8.35
C GLU A 226 5.97 -10.44 7.22
N TYR A 227 4.75 -10.88 6.91
CA TYR A 227 3.96 -10.21 5.88
C TYR A 227 3.33 -8.93 6.42
N LEU A 228 3.79 -7.77 5.96
CA LEU A 228 3.33 -6.46 6.45
C LEU A 228 2.17 -5.94 5.59
N LYS A 229 1.07 -5.47 6.22
CA LYS A 229 -0.02 -4.79 5.53
C LYS A 229 -0.15 -3.36 6.03
N PHE A 230 0.22 -2.39 5.20
CA PHE A 230 0.10 -0.97 5.52
C PHE A 230 -1.29 -0.45 5.14
N VAL A 231 -1.96 0.24 6.06
CA VAL A 231 -3.23 0.93 5.80
C VAL A 231 -3.01 2.43 6.06
N ILE A 232 -3.11 3.22 5.00
CA ILE A 232 -2.76 4.64 5.01
C ILE A 232 -4.04 5.45 4.87
N PHE A 233 -4.42 6.16 5.92
CA PHE A 233 -5.49 7.16 5.86
C PHE A 233 -4.91 8.50 5.43
N THR A 234 -5.46 9.11 4.37
CA THR A 234 -4.94 10.39 3.85
C THR A 234 -6.03 11.27 3.25
N GLU A 235 -5.75 12.57 3.14
CA GLU A 235 -6.58 13.53 2.42
C GLU A 235 -6.62 13.22 0.92
N ASP A 236 -7.72 13.64 0.27
CA ASP A 236 -7.89 13.52 -1.18
C ASP A 236 -6.72 14.18 -1.93
N GLY A 237 -6.27 13.55 -3.01
CA GLY A 237 -5.18 14.05 -3.86
C GLY A 237 -3.76 13.69 -3.38
N LYS A 238 -3.59 13.13 -2.18
CA LYS A 238 -2.28 12.62 -1.71
C LYS A 238 -2.07 11.12 -1.94
N GLY A 239 -3.15 10.38 -2.22
CA GLY A 239 -3.09 8.92 -2.40
C GLY A 239 -2.27 8.46 -3.60
N ASP A 240 -2.15 9.28 -4.65
CA ASP A 240 -1.43 8.88 -5.87
C ASP A 240 0.08 8.81 -5.65
N GLU A 241 0.65 9.74 -4.87
CA GLU A 241 2.08 9.75 -4.54
C GLU A 241 2.49 8.50 -3.74
N PHE A 242 1.67 8.11 -2.76
CA PHE A 242 1.84 6.84 -2.05
C PHE A 242 1.71 5.65 -2.99
N ARG A 243 0.71 5.65 -3.87
CA ARG A 243 0.43 4.53 -4.77
C ARG A 243 1.58 4.29 -5.73
N GLU A 244 2.17 5.35 -6.30
CA GLU A 244 3.34 5.28 -7.17
C GLU A 244 4.51 4.63 -6.41
N LYS A 245 4.99 5.27 -5.34
CA LYS A 245 6.19 4.82 -4.62
C LYS A 245 6.06 3.44 -4.00
N LEU A 246 4.92 3.14 -3.38
CA LEU A 246 4.71 1.83 -2.75
C LEU A 246 4.50 0.72 -3.76
N THR A 247 4.03 1.03 -4.98
CA THR A 247 3.99 0.04 -6.07
C THR A 247 5.41 -0.31 -6.52
N ASP A 248 6.26 0.69 -6.74
CA ASP A 248 7.68 0.47 -7.09
C ASP A 248 8.39 -0.39 -6.03
N TRP A 249 8.20 -0.07 -4.75
CA TRP A 249 8.81 -0.82 -3.65
C TRP A 249 8.27 -2.24 -3.53
N ARG A 250 6.98 -2.46 -3.83
CA ARG A 250 6.39 -3.80 -3.86
C ARG A 250 6.98 -4.64 -5.00
N ASP A 251 7.32 -4.03 -6.13
CA ASP A 251 7.96 -4.72 -7.25
C ASP A 251 9.41 -5.11 -6.93
N ILE A 252 10.13 -4.29 -6.13
CA ILE A 252 11.48 -4.58 -5.64
C ILE A 252 11.48 -5.66 -4.55
N LYS A 253 10.50 -5.64 -3.65
CA LYS A 253 10.35 -6.58 -2.53
C LYS A 253 9.02 -7.33 -2.61
N PRO A 254 8.81 -8.16 -3.65
CA PRO A 254 7.54 -8.85 -3.83
C PRO A 254 7.27 -9.79 -2.66
N PHE A 255 6.00 -9.95 -2.30
CA PHE A 255 5.52 -10.81 -1.22
C PHE A 255 5.92 -10.42 0.21
N THR A 256 6.72 -9.37 0.40
CA THR A 256 7.12 -8.91 1.76
C THR A 256 6.08 -8.00 2.41
N PHE A 257 5.40 -7.18 1.61
CA PHE A 257 4.35 -6.29 2.10
C PHE A 257 3.27 -6.03 1.04
N ASP A 258 2.15 -5.49 1.50
CA ASP A 258 1.10 -4.91 0.66
C ASP A 258 0.54 -3.67 1.35
N PHE A 259 -0.24 -2.87 0.63
CA PHE A 259 -0.77 -1.62 1.16
C PHE A 259 -2.21 -1.37 0.73
N GLU A 260 -2.89 -0.49 1.45
CA GLU A 260 -4.21 0.05 1.14
C GLU A 260 -4.22 1.53 1.50
N ILE A 261 -4.85 2.34 0.65
CA ILE A 261 -4.97 3.79 0.86
C ILE A 261 -6.45 4.08 1.01
N LEU A 262 -6.83 4.65 2.15
CA LEU A 262 -8.19 4.96 2.53
C LEU A 262 -8.37 6.48 2.69
N PRO A 263 -9.52 7.03 2.32
CA PRO A 263 -9.84 8.42 2.64
C PRO A 263 -10.07 8.57 4.14
N LEU A 264 -9.85 9.77 4.65
CA LEU A 264 -10.25 10.14 6.01
C LEU A 264 -11.76 9.97 6.19
N LYS A 265 -12.16 9.49 7.37
CA LYS A 265 -13.57 9.28 7.70
C LYS A 265 -13.79 9.47 9.20
N PHE A 266 -14.61 10.45 9.53
CA PHE A 266 -15.02 10.78 10.91
C PHE A 266 -16.54 10.58 11.09
N PRO A 267 -17.03 10.50 12.34
CA PRO A 267 -18.46 10.43 12.61
C PRO A 267 -19.21 11.64 12.04
N SER A 268 -20.37 11.40 11.45
CA SER A 268 -21.23 12.43 10.87
C SER A 268 -21.65 13.47 11.91
N GLY A 269 -21.63 14.75 11.53
CA GLY A 269 -22.06 15.87 12.38
C GLY A 269 -20.95 16.59 13.15
N ASN A 270 -19.79 15.94 13.40
CA ASN A 270 -18.66 16.52 14.14
C ASN A 270 -17.31 16.39 13.39
N GLU A 271 -17.34 16.12 12.09
CA GLU A 271 -16.13 15.84 11.29
C GLU A 271 -15.08 16.95 11.38
N VAL A 272 -15.49 18.22 11.29
CA VAL A 272 -14.57 19.36 11.36
C VAL A 272 -13.92 19.48 12.73
N GLU A 273 -14.65 19.18 13.80
CA GLU A 273 -14.13 19.22 15.17
C GLU A 273 -13.11 18.10 15.38
N TRP A 274 -13.46 16.86 15.02
CA TRP A 274 -12.55 15.72 15.13
C TRP A 274 -11.30 15.86 14.28
N ARG A 275 -11.44 16.33 13.03
CA ARG A 275 -10.30 16.53 12.13
C ARG A 275 -9.30 17.55 12.65
N ASN A 276 -9.76 18.55 13.42
CA ASN A 276 -8.94 19.65 13.94
C ASN A 276 -8.68 19.55 15.45
N LEU A 277 -8.92 18.38 16.06
CA LEU A 277 -8.87 18.22 17.52
C LEU A 277 -7.49 18.55 18.12
N PHE A 278 -6.40 18.23 17.40
CA PHE A 278 -5.05 18.60 17.82
C PHE A 278 -4.13 18.85 16.60
N LYS A 279 -3.58 17.78 16.01
CA LYS A 279 -2.97 17.84 14.69
C LYS A 279 -4.01 17.42 13.65
N PRO A 280 -3.95 17.99 12.43
CA PRO A 280 -4.87 17.61 11.37
C PRO A 280 -4.94 16.10 11.24
N CYS A 281 -6.16 15.58 11.36
CA CYS A 281 -6.52 14.17 11.18
C CYS A 281 -6.00 13.19 12.23
N ALA A 282 -5.21 13.61 13.23
CA ALA A 282 -4.67 12.71 14.25
C ALA A 282 -5.74 11.88 14.96
N ALA A 283 -6.90 12.50 15.22
CA ALA A 283 -8.06 11.85 15.83
C ALA A 283 -8.66 10.70 14.99
N GLN A 284 -8.29 10.54 13.73
CA GLN A 284 -8.71 9.41 12.88
C GLN A 284 -8.39 8.07 13.54
N ARG A 285 -7.29 8.00 14.31
CA ARG A 285 -6.87 6.81 15.06
C ARG A 285 -7.94 6.31 16.05
N LEU A 286 -8.75 7.23 16.59
CA LEU A 286 -9.77 6.91 17.56
C LEU A 286 -10.95 6.11 16.97
N PHE A 287 -11.12 6.16 15.63
CA PHE A 287 -12.25 5.54 14.92
C PHE A 287 -11.84 4.29 14.11
N LEU A 288 -10.60 3.83 14.24
CA LEU A 288 -10.14 2.60 13.59
C LEU A 288 -11.00 1.36 13.90
N PRO A 289 -11.54 1.16 15.13
CA PRO A 289 -12.38 0.00 15.42
C PRO A 289 -13.60 -0.17 14.51
N SER A 290 -14.29 0.92 14.14
CA SER A 290 -15.45 0.88 13.22
C SER A 290 -15.06 0.95 11.75
N LEU A 291 -13.90 1.51 11.42
CA LEU A 291 -13.46 1.67 10.03
C LEU A 291 -12.81 0.40 9.47
N LEU A 292 -12.09 -0.34 10.32
CA LEU A 292 -11.39 -1.57 9.96
C LEU A 292 -12.06 -2.79 10.58
N THR A 293 -13.34 -3.00 10.24
CA THR A 293 -14.16 -4.09 10.81
C THR A 293 -13.64 -5.49 10.50
N HIS A 294 -12.85 -5.64 9.43
CA HIS A 294 -12.24 -6.88 8.99
C HIS A 294 -10.85 -7.13 9.64
N VAL A 295 -10.38 -6.21 10.47
CA VAL A 295 -9.08 -6.29 11.17
C VAL A 295 -9.32 -6.53 12.65
N ASP A 296 -8.69 -7.57 13.19
CA ASP A 296 -8.77 -7.93 14.61
C ASP A 296 -7.78 -7.14 15.45
N SER A 297 -6.56 -6.97 14.93
CA SER A 297 -5.45 -6.33 15.64
C SER A 297 -4.57 -5.55 14.66
N LEU A 298 -4.02 -4.43 15.13
CA LEU A 298 -3.13 -3.58 14.35
C LEU A 298 -2.14 -2.82 15.24
N LEU A 299 -1.09 -2.30 14.62
CA LEU A 299 -0.19 -1.32 15.20
C LEU A 299 -0.45 0.04 14.54
N TYR A 300 -0.93 1.01 15.30
CA TYR A 300 -1.00 2.40 14.85
C TYR A 300 0.32 3.11 15.14
N VAL A 301 0.78 3.93 14.19
CA VAL A 301 1.96 4.80 14.35
C VAL A 301 1.72 6.20 13.80
N ASP A 302 2.32 7.21 14.44
CA ASP A 302 2.44 8.58 13.91
C ASP A 302 3.39 8.60 12.68
N THR A 303 3.33 9.67 11.87
CA THR A 303 4.16 9.78 10.66
C THR A 303 5.65 9.93 10.98
N ASP A 304 5.99 10.55 12.11
CA ASP A 304 7.34 10.79 12.60
C ASP A 304 7.88 9.64 13.47
N ILE A 305 7.58 8.41 13.07
CA ILE A 305 8.10 7.17 13.66
C ILE A 305 9.09 6.51 12.70
N LEU A 306 10.22 6.01 13.21
CA LEU A 306 11.10 5.10 12.47
C LEU A 306 11.33 3.81 13.27
N PHE A 307 11.18 2.68 12.59
CA PHE A 307 11.49 1.37 13.15
C PHE A 307 12.99 1.11 13.05
N LEU A 308 13.59 0.73 14.17
CA LEU A 308 14.98 0.26 14.26
C LEU A 308 15.06 -1.24 14.60
N SER A 309 13.91 -1.91 14.60
CA SER A 309 13.71 -3.32 14.89
C SER A 309 12.44 -3.82 14.17
N PRO A 310 12.23 -5.15 14.04
CA PRO A 310 11.06 -5.67 13.36
C PRO A 310 9.79 -5.30 14.10
N ILE A 311 8.73 -5.06 13.34
CA ILE A 311 7.38 -4.86 13.90
C ILE A 311 6.93 -6.08 14.73
N SER A 312 7.43 -7.27 14.42
CA SER A 312 7.17 -8.49 15.19
C SER A 312 7.60 -8.36 16.67
N ASP A 313 8.62 -7.54 16.99
CA ASP A 313 9.03 -7.25 18.38
C ASP A 313 7.89 -6.59 19.15
N ILE A 314 7.19 -5.63 18.53
CA ILE A 314 6.02 -4.97 19.12
C ILE A 314 4.83 -5.92 19.13
N TRP A 315 4.59 -6.63 18.03
CA TRP A 315 3.43 -7.52 17.89
C TRP A 315 3.39 -8.63 18.95
N ARG A 316 4.57 -9.09 19.41
CA ARG A 316 4.69 -10.08 20.48
C ARG A 316 4.11 -9.61 21.82
N PHE A 317 3.89 -8.30 22.05
CA PHE A 317 3.21 -7.82 23.25
C PHE A 317 1.74 -8.28 23.36
N PHE A 318 1.07 -8.60 22.25
CA PHE A 318 -0.27 -9.23 22.34
C PHE A 318 -0.26 -10.52 23.16
N LYS A 319 0.84 -11.29 23.11
CA LYS A 319 0.99 -12.52 23.90
C LYS A 319 1.20 -12.27 25.40
N LYS A 320 1.50 -11.02 25.78
CA LYS A 320 1.65 -10.59 27.17
C LYS A 320 0.37 -9.95 27.73
N PHE A 321 -0.66 -9.78 26.89
CA PHE A 321 -1.93 -9.24 27.36
C PHE A 321 -2.61 -10.26 28.27
N ASN A 322 -3.16 -9.78 29.37
CA ASN A 322 -4.13 -10.54 30.15
C ASN A 322 -5.50 -10.56 29.42
N GLU A 323 -6.54 -11.07 30.07
CA GLU A 323 -7.88 -11.18 29.47
C GLU A 323 -8.55 -9.82 29.20
N THR A 324 -8.19 -8.76 29.94
CA THR A 324 -8.84 -7.45 29.89
C THR A 324 -8.13 -6.45 29.00
N GLN A 325 -6.82 -6.60 28.79
CA GLN A 325 -5.98 -5.67 28.05
C GLN A 325 -6.32 -5.66 26.56
N MET A 326 -6.47 -4.48 25.98
CA MET A 326 -6.83 -4.31 24.56
C MET A 326 -5.86 -3.42 23.80
N SER A 327 -4.98 -2.72 24.51
CA SER A 327 -4.03 -1.80 23.91
C SER A 327 -2.69 -1.90 24.61
N ALA A 328 -1.62 -1.53 23.89
CA ALA A 328 -0.32 -1.26 24.49
C ALA A 328 0.24 0.08 24.03
N LEU A 329 0.74 0.87 24.97
CA LEU A 329 1.33 2.19 24.79
C LEU A 329 2.58 2.33 25.66
N THR A 330 3.39 3.35 25.43
CA THR A 330 4.51 3.70 26.31
C THR A 330 4.16 4.88 27.21
N PRO A 331 4.82 5.07 28.36
CA PRO A 331 4.70 6.28 29.14
C PRO A 331 5.00 7.53 28.31
N GLU A 332 4.28 8.62 28.58
CA GLU A 332 4.53 9.93 27.94
C GLU A 332 5.73 10.65 28.56
N HIS A 333 6.10 10.30 29.79
CA HIS A 333 7.27 10.85 30.46
C HIS A 333 7.92 9.74 31.28
N GLU A 334 9.17 9.98 31.68
CA GLU A 334 9.91 9.08 32.59
C GLU A 334 10.04 9.66 34.01
N ASN A 335 9.63 10.92 34.21
CA ASN A 335 9.78 11.62 35.49
C ASN A 335 8.61 12.58 35.75
N GLU A 336 7.92 12.38 36.87
CA GLU A 336 6.72 13.13 37.29
C GLU A 336 7.00 14.61 37.57
N ASN A 337 8.22 14.95 38.00
CA ASN A 337 8.56 16.34 38.35
C ASN A 337 8.67 17.25 37.11
N ILE A 338 8.91 16.65 35.94
CA ILE A 338 9.07 17.38 34.67
C ILE A 338 7.96 17.06 33.67
N GLY A 339 7.18 16.01 33.91
CA GLY A 339 6.11 15.56 33.04
C GLY A 339 5.03 16.61 32.84
N TRP A 340 4.59 16.77 31.59
CA TRP A 340 3.53 17.71 31.22
C TRP A 340 2.21 17.35 31.89
N TYR A 341 1.86 16.06 31.93
CA TYR A 341 0.63 15.60 32.58
C TYR A 341 0.60 16.00 34.06
N ASN A 342 1.68 15.75 34.79
CA ASN A 342 1.78 16.07 36.22
C ASN A 342 1.75 17.58 36.50
N ARG A 343 2.28 18.41 35.59
CA ARG A 343 2.42 19.85 35.80
C ARG A 343 1.27 20.68 35.28
N PHE A 344 0.61 20.24 34.21
CA PHE A 344 -0.28 21.08 33.42
C PHE A 344 -1.63 20.47 33.10
N ALA A 345 -1.79 19.14 33.14
CA ALA A 345 -3.08 18.53 32.81
C ALA A 345 -4.15 18.91 33.83
N ARG A 346 -5.33 19.28 33.31
CA ARG A 346 -6.53 19.61 34.11
C ARG A 346 -7.64 18.57 33.94
N HIS A 347 -7.24 17.37 33.54
CA HIS A 347 -8.10 16.22 33.31
C HIS A 347 -7.38 14.96 33.81
N PRO A 348 -8.10 13.86 34.05
CA PRO A 348 -7.48 12.60 34.41
C PRO A 348 -6.55 12.08 33.32
N PHE A 349 -5.50 11.35 33.70
CA PHE A 349 -4.55 10.74 32.77
C PHE A 349 -4.05 9.39 33.31
N TYR A 350 -3.61 8.51 32.43
CA TYR A 350 -3.27 7.15 32.82
C TYR A 350 -2.05 7.07 33.74
N GLY A 351 -2.18 6.29 34.82
CA GLY A 351 -1.08 5.99 35.73
C GLY A 351 -0.46 7.26 36.32
N ARG A 352 0.88 7.25 36.48
CA ARG A 352 1.61 8.36 37.09
C ARG A 352 2.16 9.37 36.08
N LEU A 353 2.33 8.96 34.83
CA LEU A 353 3.11 9.69 33.82
C LEU A 353 2.30 10.03 32.56
N GLY A 354 1.07 9.52 32.45
CA GLY A 354 0.32 9.47 31.19
C GLY A 354 1.01 8.58 30.15
N VAL A 355 0.40 8.46 28.98
CA VAL A 355 0.89 7.64 27.87
C VAL A 355 0.96 8.42 26.56
N ASN A 356 1.96 8.09 25.74
CA ASN A 356 2.15 8.67 24.42
C ASN A 356 1.43 7.83 23.37
N SER A 357 0.63 8.48 22.53
CA SER A 357 -0.24 7.82 21.54
C SER A 357 0.41 7.58 20.17
N GLY A 358 1.67 7.99 19.98
CA GLY A 358 2.35 7.91 18.68
C GLY A 358 2.76 6.49 18.27
N VAL A 359 2.78 5.54 19.19
CA VAL A 359 2.92 4.10 18.91
C VAL A 359 1.91 3.35 19.77
N MET A 360 0.86 2.83 19.14
CA MET A 360 -0.26 2.21 19.83
C MET A 360 -0.57 0.83 19.23
N LEU A 361 -0.31 -0.22 20.00
CA LEU A 361 -0.72 -1.58 19.65
C LEU A 361 -2.19 -1.76 20.02
N MET A 362 -3.05 -2.19 19.10
CA MET A 362 -4.50 -2.16 19.25
C MET A 362 -5.13 -3.52 18.94
N ASN A 363 -5.87 -4.09 19.89
CA ASN A 363 -6.78 -5.20 19.67
C ASN A 363 -8.17 -4.63 19.38
N LEU A 364 -8.50 -4.44 18.10
CA LEU A 364 -9.75 -3.85 17.67
C LEU A 364 -10.97 -4.70 18.09
N THR A 365 -10.83 -6.02 18.18
CA THR A 365 -11.91 -6.90 18.62
C THR A 365 -12.35 -6.57 20.04
N ARG A 366 -11.41 -6.51 20.99
CA ARG A 366 -11.70 -6.10 22.38
C ARG A 366 -12.16 -4.65 22.47
N MET A 367 -11.60 -3.75 21.66
CA MET A 367 -12.05 -2.35 21.61
C MET A 367 -13.52 -2.22 21.16
N ARG A 368 -13.94 -3.01 20.16
CA ARG A 368 -15.34 -3.07 19.71
C ARG A 368 -16.26 -3.64 20.81
N GLU A 369 -15.85 -4.71 21.48
CA GLU A 369 -16.60 -5.33 22.58
C GLU A 369 -16.88 -4.35 23.72
N MET A 370 -15.92 -3.51 24.09
CA MET A 370 -16.12 -2.48 25.12
C MET A 370 -16.79 -1.20 24.63
N LYS A 371 -17.25 -1.17 23.37
CA LYS A 371 -17.87 -0.01 22.72
C LYS A 371 -16.98 1.24 22.79
N TRP A 372 -15.68 1.06 22.47
CA TRP A 372 -14.65 2.10 22.50
C TRP A 372 -15.12 3.47 21.98
N GLU A 373 -15.75 3.51 20.80
CA GLU A 373 -16.14 4.77 20.17
C GLU A 373 -17.21 5.54 20.96
N GLN A 374 -18.09 4.83 21.67
CA GLN A 374 -19.08 5.48 22.54
C GLN A 374 -18.41 6.12 23.76
N GLN A 375 -17.35 5.49 24.27
CA GLN A 375 -16.56 6.00 25.40
C GLN A 375 -15.78 7.25 25.00
N ILE A 376 -15.04 7.23 23.88
CA ILE A 376 -14.27 8.40 23.43
C ILE A 376 -15.17 9.61 23.13
N VAL A 377 -16.37 9.41 22.57
CA VAL A 377 -17.31 10.49 22.26
C VAL A 377 -17.83 11.10 23.56
N SER A 378 -18.10 10.27 24.57
CA SER A 378 -18.54 10.71 25.89
C SER A 378 -17.45 11.51 26.61
N ILE A 379 -16.21 11.00 26.61
CA ILE A 379 -15.03 11.68 27.17
C ILE A 379 -14.80 13.01 26.48
N HIS A 380 -14.80 13.03 25.14
CA HIS A 380 -14.62 14.27 24.40
C HIS A 380 -15.69 15.30 24.76
N LYS A 381 -16.97 14.91 24.83
CA LYS A 381 -18.06 15.81 25.20
C LYS A 381 -17.87 16.43 26.60
N GLU A 382 -17.39 15.63 27.55
CA GLU A 382 -17.16 16.06 28.93
C GLU A 382 -15.90 16.95 29.07
N TYR A 383 -14.81 16.57 28.41
CA TYR A 383 -13.49 17.17 28.62
C TYR A 383 -13.02 18.11 27.51
N LYS A 384 -13.82 18.37 26.46
CA LYS A 384 -13.41 19.17 25.28
C LYS A 384 -12.75 20.52 25.56
N LEU A 385 -13.07 21.17 26.68
CA LEU A 385 -12.48 22.46 27.08
C LEU A 385 -11.18 22.32 27.90
N ARG A 386 -10.80 21.09 28.29
CA ARG A 386 -9.65 20.78 29.14
C ARG A 386 -8.59 19.94 28.45
N ILE A 387 -8.94 19.24 27.37
CA ILE A 387 -7.99 18.49 26.53
C ILE A 387 -7.14 19.45 25.70
N ILE A 388 -5.82 19.33 25.80
CA ILE A 388 -4.85 20.21 25.11
C ILE A 388 -4.13 19.44 23.99
N TRP A 389 -3.87 18.16 24.21
CA TRP A 389 -3.30 17.23 23.23
C TRP A 389 -4.36 16.38 22.52
N GLY A 390 -5.62 16.82 22.59
CA GLY A 390 -6.73 16.30 21.81
C GLY A 390 -6.94 14.79 21.97
N ASP A 391 -6.64 14.05 20.90
CA ASP A 391 -6.84 12.61 20.81
C ASP A 391 -5.99 11.83 21.82
N GLN A 392 -4.77 12.28 22.12
CA GLN A 392 -3.94 11.64 23.15
C GLN A 392 -4.54 11.79 24.55
N ASP A 393 -5.13 12.95 24.85
CA ASP A 393 -5.74 13.20 26.16
C ASP A 393 -7.01 12.36 26.34
N ILE A 394 -7.80 12.18 25.28
CA ILE A 394 -8.96 11.28 25.31
C ILE A 394 -8.53 9.84 25.64
N ILE A 395 -7.46 9.35 25.00
CA ILE A 395 -6.89 8.02 25.29
C ILE A 395 -6.44 7.92 26.74
N ASN A 396 -5.75 8.96 27.24
CA ASN A 396 -5.29 9.01 28.63
C ASN A 396 -6.44 9.02 29.64
N ILE A 397 -7.50 9.79 29.40
CA ILE A 397 -8.69 9.84 30.26
C ILE A 397 -9.41 8.48 30.24
N LEU A 398 -9.54 7.83 29.07
CA LEU A 398 -10.18 6.52 28.98
C LEU A 398 -9.45 5.49 29.84
N PHE A 399 -8.13 5.41 29.71
CA PHE A 399 -7.35 4.44 30.46
C PHE A 399 -7.18 4.83 31.94
N TYR A 400 -7.34 6.09 32.32
CA TYR A 400 -7.48 6.47 33.73
C TYR A 400 -8.69 5.76 34.38
N TYR A 401 -9.83 5.71 33.69
CA TYR A 401 -11.03 5.03 34.19
C TYR A 401 -11.03 3.51 33.95
N HIS A 402 -10.19 3.02 33.04
CA HIS A 402 -10.06 1.60 32.70
C HIS A 402 -8.60 1.14 32.69
N PRO A 403 -7.89 1.21 33.83
CA PRO A 403 -6.45 0.95 33.87
C PRO A 403 -6.11 -0.52 33.60
N ASP A 404 -7.05 -1.44 33.86
CA ASP A 404 -6.96 -2.88 33.56
C ASP A 404 -6.90 -3.19 32.06
N LYS A 405 -7.22 -2.22 31.20
CA LYS A 405 -7.34 -2.41 29.75
C LYS A 405 -6.08 -2.04 28.97
N LEU A 406 -5.06 -1.50 29.65
CA LEU A 406 -3.82 -1.07 29.04
C LEU A 406 -2.64 -1.92 29.49
N TYR A 407 -1.81 -2.32 28.53
CA TYR A 407 -0.48 -2.85 28.78
C TYR A 407 0.56 -1.74 28.56
N ILE A 408 1.55 -1.62 29.43
CA ILE A 408 2.63 -0.63 29.27
C ILE A 408 3.86 -1.25 28.63
N MET A 409 4.19 -0.78 27.43
CA MET A 409 5.41 -1.14 26.72
C MET A 409 6.61 -0.37 27.28
N PRO A 410 7.81 -0.97 27.27
CA PRO A 410 9.05 -0.28 27.60
C PRO A 410 9.32 0.94 26.72
N CYS A 411 10.05 1.93 27.26
CA CYS A 411 10.33 3.20 26.60
C CYS A 411 11.14 3.09 25.30
N GLU A 412 11.91 2.00 25.09
CA GLU A 412 12.64 1.77 23.84
C GLU A 412 11.73 1.56 22.61
N TYR A 413 10.43 1.26 22.82
CA TYR A 413 9.43 1.10 21.75
C TYR A 413 8.74 2.41 21.36
N ASN A 414 9.15 3.53 21.94
CA ASN A 414 8.72 4.88 21.56
C ASN A 414 9.76 5.90 22.05
N TYR A 415 11.00 5.73 21.59
CA TYR A 415 12.12 6.50 22.09
C TYR A 415 12.11 7.93 21.53
N ARG A 416 11.91 8.91 22.41
CA ARG A 416 11.80 10.33 22.07
C ARG A 416 13.02 11.11 22.56
N PRO A 417 13.30 12.29 22.00
CA PRO A 417 14.39 13.14 22.45
C PRO A 417 14.27 13.55 23.93
N ASP A 418 13.06 13.62 24.49
CA ASP A 418 12.86 13.85 25.93
C ASP A 418 13.61 12.80 26.81
N HIS A 419 13.89 11.59 26.28
CA HIS A 419 14.62 10.54 26.99
C HIS A 419 16.15 10.73 27.03
N CYS A 420 16.70 11.68 26.27
CA CYS A 420 18.15 11.93 26.22
C CYS A 420 18.55 13.41 26.25
N MET A 421 17.63 14.35 26.03
CA MET A 421 17.98 15.76 25.90
C MET A 421 18.46 16.39 27.22
N TYR A 422 17.93 15.93 28.36
CA TYR A 422 18.32 16.42 29.70
C TYR A 422 19.20 15.41 30.46
N MET A 423 18.82 14.14 30.43
CA MET A 423 19.52 12.99 31.02
C MET A 423 18.97 11.72 30.36
N SER A 424 19.70 10.60 30.45
CA SER A 424 19.19 9.31 29.99
C SER A 424 18.25 8.73 31.05
N ILE A 425 16.94 8.83 30.82
CA ILE A 425 15.90 8.37 31.78
C ILE A 425 15.20 7.10 31.32
N CYS A 426 15.35 6.72 30.05
CA CYS A 426 14.82 5.46 29.55
C CYS A 426 15.74 4.30 29.94
N ASN A 427 15.28 3.44 30.85
CA ASN A 427 16.00 2.22 31.23
C ASN A 427 15.85 1.16 30.14
N MET A 428 16.62 1.32 29.07
CA MET A 428 16.57 0.44 27.89
C MET A 428 17.05 -0.97 28.23
N SER A 429 16.39 -1.98 27.66
CA SER A 429 16.94 -3.33 27.65
C SER A 429 18.30 -3.37 26.93
N HIS A 430 19.08 -4.43 27.15
CA HIS A 430 20.34 -4.66 26.44
C HIS A 430 20.18 -4.79 24.91
N ALA A 431 18.97 -4.74 24.37
CA ALA A 431 18.67 -4.84 22.94
C ALA A 431 18.62 -3.48 22.20
N GLY A 432 18.82 -2.35 22.91
CA GLY A 432 18.91 -1.01 22.31
C GLY A 432 17.56 -0.38 21.96
N VAL A 433 17.60 0.74 21.22
CA VAL A 433 16.39 1.46 20.79
C VAL A 433 15.66 0.65 19.71
N LYS A 434 14.35 0.46 19.88
CA LYS A 434 13.51 -0.36 19.00
C LYS A 434 12.70 0.47 18.01
N VAL A 435 12.17 1.59 18.48
CA VAL A 435 11.42 2.57 17.70
C VAL A 435 11.86 3.95 18.14
N ILE A 436 12.22 4.80 17.18
CA ILE A 436 12.58 6.20 17.44
C ILE A 436 11.48 7.12 16.93
N HIS A 437 11.13 8.11 17.75
CA HIS A 437 10.01 9.02 17.51
C HIS A 437 10.52 10.46 17.46
N GLY A 438 10.43 11.05 16.27
CA GLY A 438 10.87 12.42 15.96
C GLY A 438 9.86 13.50 16.36
N ASN A 439 9.16 13.31 17.48
CA ASN A 439 8.10 14.20 17.95
C ASN A 439 8.57 15.66 18.01
N ARG A 440 7.64 16.62 17.93
CA ARG A 440 7.96 18.07 17.85
C ARG A 440 8.82 18.46 16.64
N GLY A 441 8.91 17.60 15.62
CA GLY A 441 9.65 17.86 14.38
C GLY A 441 11.16 17.68 14.49
N TYR A 442 11.63 16.88 15.45
CA TYR A 442 13.06 16.69 15.71
C TYR A 442 13.80 15.88 14.64
N PHE A 443 13.09 15.19 13.73
CA PHE A 443 13.69 14.66 12.51
C PHE A 443 14.15 15.74 11.53
N HIS A 444 13.58 16.95 11.60
CA HIS A 444 13.86 18.04 10.66
C HIS A 444 14.57 19.21 11.32
N SER A 445 15.10 19.03 12.53
CA SER A 445 15.64 20.11 13.36
C SER A 445 17.06 19.83 13.83
N ASP A 446 17.95 20.80 13.65
CA ASP A 446 19.33 20.76 14.18
C ASP A 446 19.39 20.84 15.71
N ARG A 447 18.24 21.05 16.39
CA ARG A 447 18.16 21.00 17.86
C ARG A 447 18.40 19.59 18.40
N GLN A 448 18.14 18.56 17.62
CA GLN A 448 18.41 17.16 17.98
C GLN A 448 19.13 16.44 16.82
N PRO A 449 20.44 16.71 16.63
CA PRO A 449 21.18 16.23 15.46
C PRO A 449 21.15 14.71 15.29
N LEU A 450 21.14 13.95 16.40
CA LEU A 450 21.01 12.48 16.36
C LEU A 450 19.74 12.04 15.61
N PHE A 451 18.58 12.62 15.96
CA PHE A 451 17.29 12.25 15.38
C PHE A 451 17.24 12.61 13.90
N LYS A 452 17.72 13.81 13.56
CA LYS A 452 17.86 14.26 12.17
C LYS A 452 18.76 13.33 11.36
N SER A 453 19.94 12.97 11.86
CA SER A 453 20.86 12.06 11.16
C SER A 453 20.28 10.67 10.94
N ILE A 454 19.48 10.14 11.87
CA ILE A 454 18.81 8.84 11.70
C ILE A 454 17.74 8.93 10.61
N TYR A 455 16.94 10.01 10.62
CA TYR A 455 15.93 10.25 9.60
C TYR A 455 16.57 10.42 8.21
N GLU A 456 17.58 11.27 8.08
CA GLU A 456 18.27 11.51 6.81
C GLU A 456 18.96 10.24 6.27
N ALA A 457 19.55 9.42 7.14
CA ALA A 457 20.14 8.15 6.72
C ALA A 457 19.08 7.19 6.16
N MET A 458 17.92 7.09 6.83
CA MET A 458 16.81 6.30 6.30
C MET A 458 16.23 6.93 5.03
N GLU A 459 16.04 8.24 4.98
CA GLU A 459 15.49 8.96 3.84
C GLU A 459 16.34 8.75 2.58
N ASN A 460 17.66 8.85 2.69
CA ASN A 460 18.59 8.67 1.58
C ASN A 460 18.76 7.20 1.17
N TYR A 461 18.44 6.24 2.04
CA TYR A 461 18.53 4.82 1.70
C TYR A 461 17.57 4.46 0.55
N GLN A 462 18.10 3.84 -0.50
CA GLN A 462 17.31 3.35 -1.63
C GLN A 462 16.88 1.90 -1.38
N LEU A 463 15.58 1.64 -1.32
CA LEU A 463 15.08 0.29 -1.05
C LEU A 463 15.54 -0.68 -2.16
N GLY A 464 16.10 -1.82 -1.75
CA GLY A 464 16.63 -2.85 -2.66
C GLY A 464 18.14 -2.78 -2.86
N SER A 465 18.78 -1.66 -2.55
CA SER A 465 20.24 -1.56 -2.54
C SER A 465 20.84 -2.27 -1.30
N ASN A 466 22.18 -2.40 -1.28
CA ASN A 466 22.90 -3.04 -0.19
C ASN A 466 22.76 -2.21 1.10
N ALA A 467 22.00 -2.72 2.08
CA ALA A 467 21.73 -1.98 3.31
C ALA A 467 22.97 -1.74 4.18
N ASN A 468 24.04 -2.52 4.00
CA ASN A 468 25.29 -2.28 4.72
C ASN A 468 25.99 -1.02 4.20
N THR A 469 26.15 -0.89 2.88
CA THR A 469 26.86 0.24 2.25
C THR A 469 25.99 1.48 2.10
N GLU A 470 24.70 1.32 1.84
CA GLU A 470 23.79 2.43 1.51
C GLU A 470 22.96 2.93 2.70
N PHE A 471 23.00 2.24 3.85
CA PHE A 471 22.32 2.68 5.07
C PHE A 471 23.21 2.61 6.31
N LEU A 472 23.73 1.43 6.67
CA LEU A 472 24.42 1.25 7.94
C LEU A 472 25.74 2.04 8.00
N MET A 473 26.59 1.97 6.97
CA MET A 473 27.82 2.75 6.90
C MET A 473 27.57 4.27 6.91
N PRO A 474 26.67 4.83 6.08
CA PRO A 474 26.28 6.25 6.17
C PRO A 474 25.76 6.64 7.55
N LEU A 475 24.94 5.80 8.19
CA LEU A 475 24.43 6.06 9.53
C LEU A 475 25.58 6.12 10.56
N HIS A 476 26.51 5.17 10.53
CA HIS A 476 27.71 5.21 11.40
C HIS A 476 28.52 6.49 11.22
N ALA A 477 28.76 6.89 9.96
CA ALA A 477 29.48 8.10 9.64
C ALA A 477 28.76 9.34 10.19
N ALA A 478 27.45 9.45 9.95
CA ALA A 478 26.62 10.56 10.43
C ALA A 478 26.60 10.65 11.97
N LEU A 479 26.45 9.53 12.67
CA LEU A 479 26.44 9.50 14.13
C LEU A 479 27.82 9.76 14.77
N SER A 480 28.90 9.61 13.99
CA SER A 480 30.27 9.91 14.43
C SER A 480 30.66 11.37 14.28
N ILE A 481 29.86 12.19 13.57
CA ILE A 481 30.11 13.62 13.40
C ILE A 481 30.16 14.29 14.78
N PRO A 482 31.17 15.15 15.08
CA PRO A 482 31.31 15.76 16.40
C PRO A 482 30.08 16.49 16.91
N SER A 483 29.33 17.18 16.04
CA SER A 483 28.09 17.89 16.40
C SER A 483 26.97 16.94 16.86
N VAL A 484 26.92 15.73 16.29
CA VAL A 484 25.97 14.68 16.69
C VAL A 484 26.47 13.99 17.96
N LYS A 485 27.70 13.47 17.93
CA LYS A 485 28.30 12.68 19.00
C LYS A 485 28.36 13.43 20.33
N ASN A 486 28.68 14.73 20.30
CA ASN A 486 28.82 15.54 21.51
C ASN A 486 27.49 16.16 21.98
N SER A 487 26.40 16.00 21.22
CA SER A 487 25.07 16.44 21.66
C SER A 487 24.56 15.58 22.83
N SER A 488 23.58 16.09 23.59
CA SER A 488 22.98 15.35 24.72
C SER A 488 22.49 13.96 24.31
N CYS A 489 21.81 13.88 23.15
CA CYS A 489 21.32 12.62 22.59
C CYS A 489 22.39 11.81 21.85
N GLY A 490 23.52 12.41 21.44
CA GLY A 490 24.65 11.71 20.83
C GLY A 490 25.18 10.54 21.66
N LYS A 491 25.01 10.60 22.98
CA LYS A 491 25.44 9.57 23.94
C LYS A 491 24.75 8.21 23.74
N ILE A 492 23.58 8.16 23.11
CA ILE A 492 22.84 6.91 22.86
C ILE A 492 23.09 6.32 21.47
N SER A 493 24.05 6.85 20.69
CA SER A 493 24.33 6.38 19.33
C SER A 493 24.60 4.87 19.26
N SER A 494 25.27 4.30 20.26
CA SER A 494 25.52 2.85 20.34
C SER A 494 24.24 2.03 20.47
N GLU A 495 23.24 2.54 21.20
CA GLU A 495 21.95 1.86 21.39
C GLU A 495 21.07 1.95 20.15
N VAL A 496 21.18 3.03 19.37
CA VAL A 496 20.53 3.18 18.05
C VAL A 496 21.12 2.19 17.03
N LEU A 497 22.45 2.06 17.00
CA LEU A 497 23.15 1.22 16.02
C LEU A 497 23.06 -0.28 16.33
N LYS A 498 22.59 -0.67 17.51
CA LYS A 498 22.72 -2.02 18.05
C LYS A 498 22.02 -3.07 17.20
N VAL A 499 20.75 -2.86 16.90
CA VAL A 499 19.95 -3.80 16.09
C VAL A 499 20.45 -3.81 14.65
N ALA A 500 20.73 -2.64 14.08
CA ALA A 500 21.25 -2.52 12.72
C ALA A 500 22.57 -3.28 12.53
N ASN A 501 23.53 -3.12 13.45
CA ASN A 501 24.78 -3.88 13.45
C ASN A 501 24.56 -5.39 13.59
N ALA A 502 23.63 -5.80 14.46
CA ALA A 502 23.38 -7.22 14.70
C ALA A 502 22.76 -7.93 13.48
N VAL A 503 21.89 -7.23 12.74
CA VAL A 503 21.08 -7.82 11.68
C VAL A 503 21.70 -7.58 10.31
N ILE A 504 22.01 -6.32 10.00
CA ILE A 504 22.48 -5.92 8.67
C ILE A 504 23.92 -6.42 8.49
N SER A 505 24.82 -6.24 9.45
CA SER A 505 26.20 -6.69 9.30
C SER A 505 26.36 -8.21 9.24
N LYS A 506 25.41 -9.00 9.77
CA LYS A 506 25.43 -10.47 9.64
C LYS A 506 25.01 -10.91 8.23
N ARG A 507 23.94 -10.32 7.69
CA ARG A 507 23.38 -10.67 6.38
C ARG A 507 24.35 -10.44 5.21
N TYR A 508 25.34 -9.58 5.39
CA TYR A 508 26.34 -9.24 4.36
C TYR A 508 27.76 -9.77 4.66
N ARG A 509 27.95 -10.60 5.68
CA ARG A 509 29.18 -11.40 5.87
C ARG A 509 29.13 -12.76 5.15
N GLU A 510 27.99 -13.11 4.56
CA GLU A 510 27.74 -14.40 3.90
C GLU A 510 27.78 -14.30 2.35
N VAL A 511 28.40 -13.24 1.80
CA VAL A 511 28.64 -13.08 0.35
C VAL A 511 30.13 -13.03 0.07
#